data_AF-A0A5C6JZU1-F1
#
_entry.id   AF-A0A5C6JZU1-F1
#
_cell.length_a   1.000
_cell.length_b   1.000
_cell.length_c   1.000
_cell.angle_alpha   90.00
_cell.angle_beta   90.00
_cell.angle_gamma   90.00
#
_symmetry.space_group_name_H-M   'P 1'
#
loop_
_entity.id
_entity.type
_entity.pdbx_description
1 polymer ?
#
loop_
_entity_poly.entity_id
_entity_poly.type
_entity_poly.pdbx_seq_one_letter_code
_entity_poly.pdbx_strand_id
1 'polypeptide(L)'
;MPRLPAHVRACLFDLDGVLTQTATVHAAAWKEMFDAYLRDRAAREGTPFVPFDATRDYDAYVDGRPREDGVRTFLAARGVHLPEGTPDDPPDAETVHGLGTRKNELVLRRIREDGVRPYEGSVRFLHAVREAGLRCAVVSSSANARDVLIAAGIGDLFDERVDGVVAHQRELRGKPAPDTYLEAARALAVEPAAAAVFEDALA
;
A
#
# COMPACT_ATOMS: atom_id res chain seq x y z
N MET A 1 12.80 -1.18 -27.37
CA MET A 1 13.20 -2.26 -26.45
C MET A 1 13.77 -1.67 -25.17
N PRO A 2 13.35 -2.14 -23.98
CA PRO A 2 13.93 -1.72 -22.71
C PRO A 2 15.41 -2.11 -22.66
N ARG A 3 16.28 -1.20 -22.20
CA ARG A 3 17.71 -1.48 -22.01
C ARG A 3 17.92 -2.08 -20.62
N LEU A 4 17.74 -3.39 -20.51
CA LEU A 4 18.04 -4.16 -19.30
C LEU A 4 19.30 -5.01 -19.51
N PRO A 5 20.04 -5.35 -18.44
CA PRO A 5 21.15 -6.30 -18.55
C PRO A 5 20.72 -7.62 -19.18
N ALA A 6 21.57 -8.22 -20.01
CA ALA A 6 21.22 -9.40 -20.81
C ALA A 6 20.87 -10.66 -19.99
N HIS A 7 21.22 -10.69 -18.70
CA HIS A 7 20.88 -11.80 -17.79
C HIS A 7 19.46 -11.67 -17.19
N VAL A 8 18.81 -10.50 -17.32
CA VAL A 8 17.46 -10.29 -16.78
C VAL A 8 16.45 -11.12 -17.57
N ARG A 9 15.54 -11.75 -16.83
CA ARG A 9 14.44 -12.59 -17.32
C ARG A 9 13.08 -12.16 -16.77
N ALA A 10 13.07 -11.44 -15.65
CA ALA A 10 11.85 -10.91 -15.04
C ALA A 10 12.02 -9.48 -14.54
N CYS A 11 10.91 -8.75 -14.48
CA CYS A 11 10.81 -7.43 -13.88
C CYS A 11 9.78 -7.48 -12.75
N LEU A 12 10.20 -7.08 -11.54
CA LEU A 12 9.40 -7.03 -10.34
C LEU A 12 9.15 -5.55 -10.02
N PHE A 13 7.90 -5.12 -10.10
CA PHE A 13 7.54 -3.72 -9.93
C PHE A 13 6.88 -3.52 -8.58
N ASP A 14 7.33 -2.53 -7.81
CA ASP A 14 6.47 -1.99 -6.78
C ASP A 14 5.21 -1.35 -7.38
N LEU A 15 4.16 -1.24 -6.57
CA LEU A 15 2.89 -0.64 -6.99
C LEU A 15 2.82 0.86 -6.73
N ASP A 16 3.14 1.27 -5.51
CA ASP A 16 2.91 2.63 -5.03
C ASP A 16 4.14 3.46 -5.40
N GLY A 17 3.96 4.64 -6.02
CA GLY A 17 5.10 5.48 -6.43
C GLY A 17 5.86 5.00 -7.67
N VAL A 18 5.78 3.71 -8.03
CA VAL A 18 6.34 3.15 -9.28
C VAL A 18 5.29 3.02 -10.39
N LEU A 19 4.18 2.32 -10.14
CA LEU A 19 3.13 2.09 -11.13
C LEU A 19 1.96 3.06 -10.98
N THR A 20 1.65 3.48 -9.75
CA THR A 20 0.45 4.25 -9.43
C THR A 20 0.68 5.34 -8.37
N GLN A 21 -0.21 6.33 -8.31
CA GLN A 21 -0.18 7.46 -7.36
C GLN A 21 -1.09 7.26 -6.13
N THR A 22 -1.16 6.03 -5.61
CA THR A 22 -2.03 5.60 -4.49
C THR A 22 -1.70 6.25 -3.14
N ALA A 23 -0.50 6.81 -2.95
CA ALA A 23 -0.15 7.55 -1.73
C ALA A 23 -1.15 8.68 -1.44
N THR A 24 -1.64 9.35 -2.48
CA THR A 24 -2.66 10.41 -2.36
C THR A 24 -4.01 9.86 -1.85
N VAL A 25 -4.41 8.68 -2.33
CA VAL A 25 -5.63 7.98 -1.90
C VAL A 25 -5.50 7.56 -0.43
N HIS A 26 -4.35 7.03 -0.06
CA HIS A 26 -4.07 6.64 1.32
C HIS A 26 -4.05 7.83 2.27
N ALA A 27 -3.35 8.92 1.93
CA ALA A 27 -3.31 10.13 2.74
C ALA A 27 -4.71 10.74 2.93
N ALA A 28 -5.53 10.77 1.88
CA ALA A 28 -6.91 11.24 1.96
C ALA A 28 -7.78 10.36 2.87
N ALA A 29 -7.67 9.03 2.76
CA ALA A 29 -8.41 8.10 3.61
C ALA A 29 -8.00 8.18 5.09
N TRP A 30 -6.70 8.34 5.36
CA TRP A 30 -6.19 8.57 6.72
C TRP A 30 -6.73 9.86 7.32
N LYS A 31 -6.64 10.96 6.56
CA LYS A 31 -7.16 12.25 6.99
C LYS A 31 -8.65 12.18 7.31
N GLU A 32 -9.45 11.60 6.42
CA GLU A 32 -10.89 11.49 6.62
C GLU A 32 -11.22 10.66 7.88
N MET A 33 -10.55 9.52 8.07
CA MET A 33 -10.75 8.66 9.24
C MET A 33 -10.38 9.39 10.54
N PHE A 34 -9.17 9.94 10.63
CA PHE A 34 -8.69 10.61 11.83
C PHE A 34 -9.48 11.88 12.13
N ASP A 35 -9.78 12.71 11.13
CA ASP A 35 -10.55 13.93 11.33
C ASP A 35 -11.96 13.61 11.84
N ALA A 36 -12.59 12.53 11.36
CA ALA A 36 -13.87 12.09 11.89
C ALA A 36 -13.76 11.66 13.35
N TYR A 37 -12.82 10.76 13.67
CA TYR A 37 -12.61 10.28 15.04
C TYR A 37 -12.26 11.42 16.02
N LEU A 38 -11.31 12.28 15.66
CA LEU A 38 -10.85 13.39 16.50
C LEU A 38 -11.94 14.44 16.71
N ARG A 39 -12.81 14.67 15.71
CA ARG A 39 -13.94 15.59 15.85
C ARG A 39 -14.98 15.06 16.83
N ASP A 40 -15.34 13.79 16.70
CA ASP A 40 -16.31 13.16 17.61
C ASP A 40 -15.77 13.13 19.05
N ARG A 41 -14.48 12.79 19.21
CA ARG A 41 -13.81 12.80 20.52
C ARG A 41 -13.74 14.21 21.12
N ALA A 42 -13.32 15.21 20.35
CA ALA A 42 -13.23 16.60 20.79
C ALA A 42 -14.59 17.12 21.29
N ALA A 43 -15.68 16.78 20.59
CA ALA A 43 -17.03 17.12 21.02
C ALA A 43 -17.43 16.43 22.33
N ARG A 44 -17.06 15.15 22.55
CA ARG A 44 -17.34 14.42 23.80
C ARG A 44 -16.56 14.96 24.99
N GLU A 45 -15.30 15.35 24.78
CA GLU A 45 -14.39 15.78 25.84
C GLU A 45 -14.40 17.30 26.11
N GLY A 46 -15.07 18.08 25.25
CA GLY A 46 -15.06 19.54 25.32
C GLY A 46 -13.69 20.15 25.01
N THR A 47 -12.87 19.47 24.19
CA THR A 47 -11.53 19.94 23.79
C THR A 47 -11.55 20.52 22.38
N PRO A 48 -10.56 21.36 21.99
CA PRO A 48 -10.46 21.85 20.62
C PRO A 48 -10.17 20.72 19.63
N PHE A 49 -10.91 20.68 18.52
CA PHE A 49 -10.59 19.80 17.39
C PHE A 49 -9.32 20.29 16.69
N VAL A 50 -8.31 19.41 16.60
CA VAL A 50 -7.09 19.65 15.83
C VAL A 50 -6.97 18.59 14.74
N PRO A 51 -7.07 18.94 13.45
CA PRO A 51 -7.12 17.98 12.36
C PRO A 51 -5.81 17.19 12.21
N PHE A 52 -5.90 16.07 11.51
CA PHE A 52 -4.77 15.34 10.95
C PHE A 52 -4.19 16.12 9.77
N ASP A 53 -2.88 16.36 9.80
CA ASP A 53 -2.13 16.98 8.71
C ASP A 53 -1.70 15.90 7.70
N ALA A 54 -2.33 15.90 6.52
CA ALA A 54 -2.11 14.89 5.48
C ALA A 54 -0.70 14.89 4.88
N THR A 55 0.17 15.82 5.27
CA THR A 55 1.58 15.82 4.90
C THR A 55 2.43 15.54 6.14
N ARG A 56 2.41 16.44 7.13
CA ARG A 56 3.33 16.34 8.28
C ARG A 56 3.02 15.17 9.20
N ASP A 57 1.76 14.95 9.55
CA ASP A 57 1.38 13.82 10.42
C ASP A 57 1.47 12.50 9.65
N TYR A 58 1.17 12.53 8.34
CA TYR A 58 1.31 11.36 7.47
C TYR A 58 2.76 10.88 7.41
N ASP A 59 3.69 11.74 7.00
CA ASP A 59 5.11 11.39 6.86
C ASP A 59 5.72 10.95 8.20
N ALA A 60 5.35 11.60 9.30
CA ALA A 60 5.95 11.32 10.60
C ALA A 60 5.44 10.01 11.24
N TYR A 61 4.15 9.71 11.09
CA TYR A 61 3.49 8.70 11.94
C TYR A 61 2.84 7.56 11.18
N VAL A 62 2.64 7.68 9.88
CA VAL A 62 1.82 6.76 9.09
C VAL A 62 2.58 6.17 7.91
N ASP A 63 3.37 6.98 7.21
CA ASP A 63 4.01 6.55 5.98
C ASP A 63 4.97 5.37 6.21
N GLY A 64 4.94 4.41 5.28
CA GLY A 64 5.73 3.18 5.33
C GLY A 64 5.40 2.20 6.47
N ARG A 65 4.39 2.44 7.30
CA ARG A 65 4.04 1.59 8.46
C ARG A 65 2.85 0.67 8.18
N PRO A 66 2.77 -0.49 8.88
CA PRO A 66 1.52 -1.25 8.97
C PRO A 66 0.36 -0.37 9.42
N ARG A 67 -0.85 -0.72 9.00
CA ARG A 67 -2.04 0.12 9.20
C ARG A 67 -2.31 0.37 10.69
N GLU A 68 -2.30 -0.69 11.47
CA GLU A 68 -2.55 -0.66 12.91
C GLU A 68 -1.47 0.15 13.63
N ASP A 69 -0.21 0.04 13.17
CA ASP A 69 0.89 0.86 13.67
C ASP A 69 0.71 2.34 13.36
N GLY A 70 0.19 2.69 12.17
CA GLY A 70 -0.16 4.07 11.81
C GLY A 70 -1.23 4.66 12.73
N VAL A 71 -2.28 3.89 13.05
CA VAL A 71 -3.31 4.31 14.04
C VAL A 71 -2.66 4.53 15.41
N ARG A 72 -1.90 3.55 15.90
CA ARG A 72 -1.29 3.59 17.23
C ARG A 72 -0.32 4.76 17.38
N THR A 73 0.57 4.92 16.40
CA THR A 73 1.65 5.92 16.45
C THR A 73 1.09 7.33 16.41
N PHE A 74 0.16 7.61 15.49
CA PHE A 74 -0.43 8.94 15.39
C PHE A 74 -1.26 9.30 16.63
N LEU A 75 -2.13 8.39 17.08
CA LEU A 75 -2.97 8.66 18.25
C LEU A 75 -2.14 8.83 19.53
N ALA A 76 -1.09 8.02 19.72
CA ALA A 76 -0.18 8.18 20.84
C ALA A 76 0.54 9.55 20.80
N ALA A 77 0.91 10.05 19.62
CA ALA A 77 1.48 11.40 19.46
C ALA A 77 0.48 12.51 19.84
N ARG A 78 -0.83 12.21 19.83
CA ARG A 78 -1.91 13.09 20.32
C ARG A 78 -2.33 12.78 21.77
N GLY A 79 -1.60 11.91 22.48
CA GLY A 79 -1.91 11.51 23.85
C GLY A 79 -3.14 10.59 23.98
N VAL A 80 -3.56 9.97 22.87
CA VAL A 80 -4.71 9.08 22.80
C VAL A 80 -4.23 7.64 22.69
N HIS A 81 -4.65 6.79 23.62
CA HIS A 81 -4.36 5.36 23.62
C HIS A 81 -5.67 4.59 23.52
N LEU A 82 -5.81 3.78 22.48
CA LEU A 82 -6.96 2.93 22.27
C LEU A 82 -6.63 1.47 22.64
N PRO A 83 -7.62 0.68 23.07
CA PRO A 83 -7.47 -0.77 23.09
C PRO A 83 -7.07 -1.28 21.70
N GLU A 84 -6.28 -2.35 21.65
CA GLU A 84 -5.84 -2.92 20.37
C GLU A 84 -7.05 -3.41 19.55
N GLY A 85 -7.99 -4.10 20.20
CA GLY A 85 -9.15 -4.69 19.53
C GLY A 85 -8.82 -6.03 18.88
N THR A 86 -9.61 -6.43 17.89
CA THR A 86 -9.41 -7.66 17.10
C THR A 86 -9.53 -7.40 15.60
N PRO A 87 -8.95 -8.25 14.73
CA PRO A 87 -9.09 -8.11 13.28
C PRO A 87 -10.54 -8.10 12.76
N ASP A 88 -11.48 -8.61 13.54
CA ASP A 88 -12.92 -8.65 13.23
C ASP A 88 -13.69 -7.44 13.76
N ASP A 89 -13.01 -6.47 14.39
CA ASP A 89 -13.64 -5.28 14.92
C ASP A 89 -14.28 -4.45 13.80
N PRO A 90 -15.55 -4.03 13.96
CA PRO A 90 -16.24 -3.22 12.97
C PRO A 90 -15.65 -1.81 12.89
N PRO A 91 -15.86 -1.07 11.79
CA PRO A 91 -15.27 0.25 11.55
C PRO A 91 -15.69 1.33 12.57
N ASP A 92 -16.76 1.11 13.33
CA ASP A 92 -17.23 2.00 14.40
C ASP A 92 -16.68 1.65 15.79
N ALA A 93 -15.95 0.54 15.93
CA ALA A 93 -15.28 0.19 17.17
C ALA A 93 -14.15 1.19 17.49
N GLU A 94 -14.12 1.68 18.74
CA GLU A 94 -13.09 2.60 19.23
C GLU A 94 -11.83 1.82 19.66
N THR A 95 -11.24 1.09 18.71
CA THR A 95 -10.03 0.28 18.86
C THR A 95 -9.02 0.59 17.75
N VAL A 96 -7.77 0.16 17.91
CA VAL A 96 -6.75 0.26 16.86
C VAL A 96 -7.22 -0.46 15.59
N HIS A 97 -7.72 -1.68 15.74
CA HIS A 97 -8.27 -2.46 14.64
C HIS A 97 -9.53 -1.82 14.03
N GLY A 98 -10.49 -1.34 14.82
CA GLY A 98 -11.71 -0.71 14.31
C GLY A 98 -11.43 0.52 13.44
N LEU A 99 -10.54 1.42 13.89
CA LEU A 99 -10.10 2.57 13.08
C LEU A 99 -9.30 2.14 11.83
N GLY A 100 -8.51 1.06 11.94
CA GLY A 100 -7.85 0.42 10.81
C GLY A 100 -8.85 -0.07 9.76
N THR A 101 -9.89 -0.81 10.19
CA THR A 101 -10.98 -1.28 9.35
C THR A 101 -11.68 -0.11 8.66
N ARG A 102 -12.06 0.92 9.42
CA ARG A 102 -12.67 2.14 8.88
C ARG A 102 -11.80 2.81 7.82
N LYS A 103 -10.50 3.00 8.08
CA LYS A 103 -9.58 3.55 7.08
C LYS A 103 -9.51 2.69 5.83
N ASN A 104 -9.54 1.37 5.96
CA ASN A 104 -9.49 0.48 4.81
C ASN A 104 -10.73 0.60 3.93
N GLU A 105 -11.91 0.66 4.54
CA GLU A 105 -13.16 0.90 3.81
C GLU A 105 -13.12 2.21 3.03
N LEU A 106 -12.57 3.28 3.62
CA LEU A 106 -12.39 4.56 2.96
C LEU A 106 -11.43 4.48 1.77
N VAL A 107 -10.31 3.76 1.90
CA VAL A 107 -9.38 3.52 0.78
C VAL A 107 -10.10 2.80 -0.35
N LEU A 108 -10.76 1.68 -0.06
CA LEU A 108 -11.45 0.88 -1.07
C LEU A 108 -12.58 1.66 -1.73
N ARG A 109 -13.31 2.48 -0.96
CA ARG A 109 -14.34 3.38 -1.50
C ARG A 109 -13.73 4.38 -2.48
N ARG A 110 -12.65 5.07 -2.09
CA ARG A 110 -11.94 6.02 -2.96
C ARG A 110 -11.39 5.38 -4.22
N ILE A 111 -10.79 4.18 -4.13
CA ILE A 111 -10.32 3.43 -5.30
C ILE A 111 -11.48 3.17 -6.28
N ARG A 112 -12.67 2.82 -5.78
CA ARG A 112 -13.85 2.56 -6.63
C ARG A 112 -14.48 3.82 -7.21
N GLU A 113 -14.55 4.90 -6.43
CA GLU A 113 -15.25 6.13 -6.81
C GLU A 113 -14.37 7.08 -7.62
N ASP A 114 -13.13 7.30 -7.17
CA ASP A 114 -12.19 8.25 -7.76
C ASP A 114 -11.26 7.59 -8.81
N GLY A 115 -11.17 6.25 -8.79
CA GLY A 115 -10.23 5.48 -9.60
C GLY A 115 -8.79 5.55 -9.09
N VAL A 116 -7.87 4.95 -9.85
CA VAL A 116 -6.43 5.08 -9.61
C VAL A 116 -5.73 5.52 -10.88
N ARG A 117 -4.92 6.58 -10.77
CA ARG A 117 -4.12 7.07 -11.89
C ARG A 117 -2.78 6.32 -11.96
N PRO A 118 -2.52 5.56 -13.04
CA PRO A 118 -1.20 4.98 -13.26
C PRO A 118 -0.21 6.03 -13.80
N TYR A 119 1.08 5.79 -13.58
CA TYR A 119 2.13 6.54 -14.26
C TYR A 119 2.26 6.08 -15.71
N GLU A 120 1.87 6.92 -16.67
CA GLU A 120 1.90 6.58 -18.09
C GLU A 120 3.28 6.11 -18.58
N GLY A 121 4.36 6.68 -18.05
CA GLY A 121 5.73 6.26 -18.34
C GLY A 121 6.03 4.83 -17.90
N SER A 122 5.62 4.48 -16.68
CA SER A 122 5.77 3.15 -16.12
C SER A 122 4.93 2.11 -16.87
N VAL A 123 3.69 2.46 -17.25
CA VAL A 123 2.83 1.58 -18.04
C VAL A 123 3.42 1.33 -19.44
N ARG A 124 3.92 2.38 -20.13
CA ARG A 124 4.62 2.21 -21.40
C ARG A 124 5.85 1.31 -21.27
N PHE A 125 6.62 1.47 -20.20
CA PHE A 125 7.78 0.62 -19.94
C PHE A 125 7.37 -0.83 -19.69
N LEU A 126 6.33 -1.06 -18.89
CA LEU A 126 5.77 -2.37 -18.61
C LEU A 126 5.31 -3.09 -19.90
N HIS A 127 4.62 -2.38 -20.81
CA HIS A 127 4.31 -2.92 -22.14
C HIS A 127 5.56 -3.33 -22.91
N ALA A 128 6.57 -2.47 -22.96
CA ALA A 128 7.82 -2.76 -23.68
C ALA A 128 8.60 -3.95 -23.09
N VAL A 129 8.53 -4.17 -21.77
CA VAL A 129 9.10 -5.34 -21.08
C VAL A 129 8.35 -6.61 -21.48
N ARG A 130 7.02 -6.59 -21.50
CA ARG A 130 6.21 -7.73 -21.95
C ARG A 130 6.43 -8.08 -23.41
N GLU A 131 6.48 -7.07 -24.29
CA GLU A 131 6.76 -7.25 -25.72
C GLU A 131 8.15 -7.84 -25.97
N ALA A 132 9.11 -7.63 -25.06
CA ALA A 132 10.43 -8.24 -25.10
C ALA A 132 10.45 -9.69 -24.56
N GLY A 133 9.30 -10.25 -24.16
CA GLY A 133 9.17 -11.62 -23.66
C GLY A 133 9.62 -11.81 -22.20
N LEU A 134 9.80 -10.72 -21.45
CA LEU A 134 10.16 -10.78 -20.04
C LEU A 134 8.92 -11.01 -19.17
N ARG A 135 9.09 -11.79 -18.10
CA ARG A 135 8.05 -12.02 -17.09
C ARG A 135 7.86 -10.81 -16.20
N CYS A 136 6.63 -10.51 -15.80
CA CYS A 136 6.33 -9.38 -14.93
C CYS A 136 5.59 -9.81 -13.67
N ALA A 137 6.05 -9.34 -12.51
CA ALA A 137 5.30 -9.41 -11.28
C ALA A 137 5.11 -8.02 -10.68
N VAL A 138 3.98 -7.83 -10.00
CA VAL A 138 3.77 -6.68 -9.12
C VAL A 138 3.95 -7.13 -7.68
N VAL A 139 4.70 -6.36 -6.92
CA VAL A 139 5.00 -6.58 -5.51
C VAL A 139 4.47 -5.38 -4.73
N SER A 140 3.74 -5.60 -3.64
CA SER A 140 3.22 -4.50 -2.82
C SER A 140 3.08 -4.94 -1.36
N SER A 141 3.26 -4.02 -0.42
CA SER A 141 2.92 -4.26 0.99
C SER A 141 1.41 -4.16 1.26
N SER A 142 0.65 -3.56 0.36
CA SER A 142 -0.78 -3.31 0.51
C SER A 142 -1.60 -4.57 0.28
N ALA A 143 -2.56 -4.84 1.16
CA ALA A 143 -3.58 -5.87 0.93
C ALA A 143 -4.59 -5.49 -0.17
N ASN A 144 -4.58 -4.23 -0.63
CA ASN A 144 -5.53 -3.71 -1.63
C ASN A 144 -4.92 -3.66 -3.03
N ALA A 145 -3.74 -4.26 -3.25
CA ALA A 145 -3.03 -4.16 -4.53
C ALA A 145 -3.89 -4.65 -5.71
N ARG A 146 -4.71 -5.68 -5.50
CA ARG A 146 -5.65 -6.17 -6.52
C ARG A 146 -6.64 -5.09 -6.95
N ASP A 147 -7.30 -4.42 -6.01
CA ASP A 147 -8.28 -3.38 -6.31
C ASP A 147 -7.64 -2.19 -7.02
N VAL A 148 -6.43 -1.81 -6.61
CA VAL A 148 -5.64 -0.76 -7.26
C VAL A 148 -5.33 -1.11 -8.72
N LEU A 149 -4.88 -2.33 -9.00
CA LEU A 149 -4.58 -2.79 -10.36
C LEU A 149 -5.81 -2.81 -11.27
N ILE A 150 -6.97 -3.21 -10.72
CA ILE A 150 -8.26 -3.19 -11.43
C ILE A 150 -8.66 -1.76 -11.74
N ALA A 151 -8.64 -0.87 -10.75
CA ALA A 151 -9.00 0.54 -10.92
C ALA A 151 -8.06 1.29 -11.88
N ALA A 152 -6.78 0.93 -11.90
CA ALA A 152 -5.79 1.48 -12.81
C ALA A 152 -5.82 0.85 -14.22
N GLY A 153 -6.55 -0.26 -14.41
CA GLY A 153 -6.66 -0.95 -15.70
C GLY A 153 -5.37 -1.63 -16.17
N ILE A 154 -4.48 -2.03 -15.23
CA ILE A 154 -3.16 -2.60 -15.54
C ILE A 154 -2.96 -4.02 -15.00
N GLY A 155 -3.99 -4.63 -14.40
CA GLY A 155 -3.89 -5.96 -13.79
C GLY A 155 -3.43 -7.05 -14.77
N ASP A 156 -3.92 -7.02 -16.01
CA ASP A 156 -3.60 -8.04 -17.04
C ASP A 156 -2.16 -7.94 -17.58
N LEU A 157 -1.38 -6.96 -17.12
CA LEU A 157 0.03 -6.79 -17.50
C LEU A 157 0.98 -7.58 -16.60
N PHE A 158 0.48 -8.25 -15.57
CA PHE A 158 1.29 -9.03 -14.63
C PHE A 158 1.00 -10.51 -14.74
N ASP A 159 2.06 -11.32 -14.77
CA ASP A 159 1.97 -12.78 -14.67
C ASP A 159 1.69 -13.20 -13.22
N GLU A 160 2.24 -12.46 -12.25
CA GLU A 160 2.13 -12.76 -10.81
C GLU A 160 1.91 -11.49 -9.98
N ARG A 161 1.24 -11.65 -8.84
CA ARG A 161 1.04 -10.61 -7.82
C ARG A 161 1.44 -11.15 -6.45
N VAL A 162 2.39 -10.48 -5.81
CA VAL A 162 2.76 -10.71 -4.41
C VAL A 162 2.41 -9.46 -3.62
N ASP A 163 1.29 -9.50 -2.90
CA ASP A 163 0.81 -8.35 -2.13
C ASP A 163 0.67 -8.65 -0.64
N GLY A 164 0.12 -7.72 0.14
CA GLY A 164 -0.04 -7.87 1.59
C GLY A 164 -0.85 -9.11 2.00
N VAL A 165 -1.79 -9.57 1.15
CA VAL A 165 -2.54 -10.80 1.40
C VAL A 165 -1.63 -12.02 1.24
N VAL A 166 -0.85 -12.07 0.15
CA VAL A 166 0.11 -13.15 -0.09
C VAL A 166 1.20 -13.18 0.99
N ALA A 167 1.71 -12.01 1.37
CA ALA A 167 2.71 -11.88 2.42
C ALA A 167 2.21 -12.44 3.75
N HIS A 168 0.97 -12.11 4.14
CA HIS A 168 0.36 -12.66 5.35
C HIS A 168 0.15 -14.17 5.27
N GLN A 169 -0.43 -14.67 4.17
CA GLN A 169 -0.70 -16.10 3.96
C GLN A 169 0.55 -16.97 3.99
N ARG A 170 1.71 -16.41 3.62
CA ARG A 170 2.98 -17.11 3.51
C ARG A 170 4.00 -16.70 4.58
N GLU A 171 3.57 -15.93 5.58
CA GLU A 171 4.41 -15.44 6.68
C GLU A 171 5.68 -14.72 6.20
N LEU A 172 5.57 -13.96 5.10
CA LEU A 172 6.69 -13.23 4.52
C LEU A 172 6.90 -11.92 5.28
N ARG A 173 8.17 -11.59 5.55
CA ARG A 173 8.51 -10.29 6.12
C ARG A 173 8.33 -9.21 5.05
N GLY A 174 7.64 -8.14 5.42
CA GLY A 174 7.51 -6.96 4.56
C GLY A 174 8.83 -6.23 4.37
N LYS A 175 8.85 -5.27 3.42
CA LYS A 175 10.00 -4.38 3.20
C LYS A 175 10.43 -3.73 4.52
N PRO A 176 11.74 -3.54 4.76
CA PRO A 176 12.87 -3.69 3.83
C PRO A 176 13.36 -5.14 3.67
N ALA A 177 12.75 -6.14 4.32
CA ALA A 177 13.12 -7.53 4.07
C ALA A 177 12.79 -7.93 2.61
N PRO A 178 13.65 -8.71 1.94
CA PRO A 178 13.50 -9.03 0.52
C PRO A 178 12.47 -10.13 0.25
N ASP A 179 11.86 -10.71 1.29
CA ASP A 179 11.05 -11.93 1.22
C ASP A 179 9.94 -11.86 0.16
N THR A 180 9.25 -10.72 0.02
CA THR A 180 8.18 -10.52 -0.98
C THR A 180 8.72 -10.48 -2.42
N TYR A 181 9.90 -9.92 -2.65
CA TYR A 181 10.57 -9.93 -3.95
C TYR A 181 11.12 -11.31 -4.32
N LEU A 182 11.68 -12.01 -3.34
CA LEU A 182 12.14 -13.39 -3.52
C LEU A 182 10.98 -14.32 -3.84
N GLU A 183 9.84 -14.14 -3.18
CA GLU A 183 8.61 -14.87 -3.49
C GLU A 183 8.12 -14.57 -4.91
N ALA A 184 8.18 -13.31 -5.36
CA ALA A 184 7.77 -12.95 -6.73
C ALA A 184 8.68 -13.60 -7.79
N ALA A 185 10.00 -13.60 -7.59
CA ALA A 185 10.94 -14.30 -8.45
C ALA A 185 10.64 -15.82 -8.49
N ARG A 186 10.40 -16.42 -7.32
CA ARG A 186 10.04 -17.83 -7.18
C ARG A 186 8.73 -18.16 -7.92
N ALA A 187 7.69 -17.33 -7.78
CA ALA A 187 6.41 -17.51 -8.45
C ALA A 187 6.53 -17.43 -9.99
N LEU A 188 7.40 -16.55 -10.49
CA LEU A 188 7.74 -16.45 -11.91
C LEU A 188 8.68 -17.55 -12.42
N ALA A 189 9.14 -18.45 -11.54
CA ALA A 189 10.12 -19.49 -11.83
C ALA A 189 11.45 -18.93 -12.39
N VAL A 190 11.94 -17.82 -11.81
CA VAL A 190 13.23 -17.22 -12.16
C VAL A 190 14.14 -17.15 -10.93
N GLU A 191 15.45 -17.26 -11.17
CA GLU A 191 16.45 -16.99 -10.13
C GLU A 191 16.42 -15.51 -9.72
N PRO A 192 16.58 -15.15 -8.43
CA PRO A 192 16.58 -13.76 -7.99
C PRO A 192 17.62 -12.89 -8.73
N ALA A 193 18.79 -13.45 -9.05
CA ALA A 193 19.84 -12.76 -9.80
C ALA A 193 19.47 -12.48 -11.27
N ALA A 194 18.40 -13.09 -11.79
CA ALA A 194 17.84 -12.85 -13.11
C ALA A 194 16.61 -11.91 -13.07
N ALA A 195 16.28 -11.32 -11.92
CA ALA A 195 15.18 -10.37 -11.79
C ALA A 195 15.71 -8.93 -11.63
N ALA A 196 15.01 -7.97 -12.22
CA ALA A 196 15.21 -6.55 -11.98
C ALA A 196 14.06 -6.00 -11.14
N VAL A 197 14.37 -5.27 -10.07
CA VAL A 197 13.38 -4.62 -9.19
C VAL A 197 13.26 -3.14 -9.53
N PHE A 198 12.03 -2.64 -9.58
CA PHE A 198 11.70 -1.22 -9.75
C PHE A 198 10.96 -0.73 -8.50
N GLU A 199 11.57 0.20 -7.78
CA GLU A 199 11.14 0.69 -6.45
C GLU A 199 11.42 2.20 -6.36
N ASP A 200 10.59 2.96 -5.65
CA ASP A 200 10.78 4.39 -5.37
C ASP A 200 11.27 4.69 -3.95
N ALA A 201 11.08 3.76 -3.01
CA ALA A 201 11.59 3.84 -1.65
C ALA A 201 13.08 3.42 -1.55
N LEU A 202 13.82 4.09 -0.68
CA LEU A 202 15.18 3.67 -0.31
C LEU A 202 15.09 2.36 0.50
N ALA A 203 15.68 1.30 -0.03
CA ALA A 203 15.82 0.00 0.65
C ALA A 203 16.85 0.05 1.80
#